data_AF-A0A1V8T147-F1
#
_entry.id   AF-A0A1V8T147-F1
#
_cell.length_a   1.000
_cell.length_b   1.000
_cell.length_c   1.000
_cell.angle_alpha   90.00
_cell.angle_beta   90.00
_cell.angle_gamma   90.00
#
_symmetry.space_group_name_H-M   'P 1'
#
loop_
_entity.id
_entity.type
_entity.pdbx_description
1 polymer ?
#
loop_
_entity_poly.entity_id
_entity_poly.type
_entity_poly.pdbx_seq_one_letter_code
_entity_poly.pdbx_strand_id
1 'polypeptide(L)'
;MTQVISSSGHDDMIHDAVLDYYGRRLATCSSDKTIKIYEIEGDQHRLTETLKGAATKEHDGSVSVLSFENNTFQHTIFQAHGMGVNAVSWSPALVPGGLMSAATGGQTAIVRRIVTGGADNAVKIWSHNAATSSYDTIATLTGHTDWVRDVAWSPTPLSKSYIASASQDHTVRIWTCAAGADQADSTSWKSEVLEFETVCWRCSWSLAGNVLAVSGGDNRVTLWKEKVRGGWECVRTIEE
;
A
#
# COMPACT_ATOMS: atom_id res chain seq x y z
N MET A 1 -8.70 20.04 -17.95
CA MET A 1 -9.82 19.34 -18.62
C MET A 1 -10.02 18.06 -17.83
N THR A 2 -11.17 17.92 -17.15
CA THR A 2 -11.45 16.78 -16.28
C THR A 2 -11.99 15.64 -17.13
N GLN A 3 -11.29 14.51 -17.19
CA GLN A 3 -11.72 13.35 -17.95
C GLN A 3 -12.71 12.53 -17.10
N VAL A 4 -13.92 12.31 -17.62
CA VAL A 4 -14.99 11.55 -16.94
C VAL A 4 -15.16 10.22 -17.66
N ILE A 5 -14.89 9.12 -16.97
CA ILE A 5 -15.19 7.78 -17.48
C ILE A 5 -16.66 7.51 -17.15
N SER A 6 -17.52 7.56 -18.17
CA SER A 6 -18.98 7.49 -18.01
C SER A 6 -19.52 6.07 -17.85
N SER A 7 -18.73 5.04 -18.16
CA SER A 7 -19.13 3.63 -18.00
C SER A 7 -17.95 2.78 -17.54
N SER A 8 -17.92 2.48 -16.25
CA SER A 8 -16.91 1.62 -15.62
C SER A 8 -17.04 0.14 -15.98
N GLY A 9 -18.11 -0.28 -16.67
CA GLY A 9 -18.35 -1.68 -17.04
C GLY A 9 -18.43 -2.65 -15.85
N HIS A 10 -18.58 -2.13 -14.63
CA HIS A 10 -18.84 -2.89 -13.41
C HIS A 10 -20.34 -2.98 -13.16
N ASP A 11 -20.78 -4.14 -12.66
CA ASP A 11 -22.19 -4.41 -12.37
C ASP A 11 -22.58 -4.02 -10.93
N ASP A 12 -21.61 -3.56 -10.14
CA ASP A 12 -21.77 -3.20 -8.73
C ASP A 12 -20.84 -2.02 -8.33
N MET A 13 -20.98 -1.52 -7.11
CA MET A 13 -20.26 -0.36 -6.58
C MET A 13 -18.74 -0.48 -6.71
N ILE A 14 -18.10 0.59 -7.19
CA ILE A 14 -16.66 0.71 -7.31
C ILE A 14 -16.11 1.19 -5.97
N HIS A 15 -15.08 0.51 -5.47
CA HIS A 15 -14.45 0.86 -4.19
C HIS A 15 -13.18 1.68 -4.36
N ASP A 16 -12.41 1.42 -5.42
CA ASP A 16 -11.16 2.13 -5.69
C ASP A 16 -10.87 2.19 -7.20
N ALA A 17 -10.13 3.21 -7.60
CA ALA A 17 -9.71 3.45 -8.97
C ALA A 17 -8.35 4.15 -8.98
N VAL A 18 -7.33 3.50 -9.55
CA VAL A 18 -5.95 3.97 -9.53
C VAL A 18 -5.32 3.96 -10.91
N LEU A 19 -4.69 5.09 -11.27
CA LEU A 19 -3.89 5.21 -12.49
C LEU A 19 -2.49 4.64 -12.29
N ASP A 20 -1.91 4.10 -13.35
CA ASP A 20 -0.47 3.82 -13.38
C ASP A 20 0.35 5.12 -13.35
N TYR A 21 1.64 4.97 -13.10
CA TYR A 21 2.55 6.12 -12.96
C TYR A 21 2.54 7.06 -14.18
N TYR A 22 2.30 6.51 -15.38
CA TYR A 22 2.29 7.27 -16.62
C TYR A 22 0.91 7.78 -17.03
N GLY A 23 -0.15 7.46 -16.27
CA GLY A 23 -1.53 7.81 -16.59
C GLY A 23 -2.07 7.14 -17.87
N ARG A 24 -1.44 6.05 -18.32
CA ARG A 24 -1.83 5.29 -19.51
C ARG A 24 -2.70 4.09 -19.19
N ARG A 25 -2.77 3.67 -17.93
CA ARG A 25 -3.60 2.55 -17.48
C ARG A 25 -4.36 2.90 -16.24
N LEU A 26 -5.63 2.50 -16.18
CA LEU A 26 -6.47 2.64 -15.00
C LEU A 26 -6.89 1.25 -14.53
N ALA A 27 -6.70 0.98 -13.25
CA ALA A 27 -7.26 -0.20 -12.59
C ALA A 27 -8.47 0.22 -11.75
N THR A 28 -9.60 -0.46 -11.89
CA THR A 28 -10.80 -0.27 -11.07
C THR A 28 -11.18 -1.57 -10.38
N CYS A 29 -11.64 -1.50 -9.14
CA CYS A 29 -12.12 -2.66 -8.38
C CYS A 29 -13.57 -2.43 -7.90
N SER A 30 -14.37 -3.49 -7.90
CA SER A 30 -15.80 -3.43 -7.57
C SER A 30 -16.26 -4.60 -6.69
N SER A 31 -17.39 -4.41 -6.01
CA SER A 31 -18.14 -5.47 -5.33
C SER A 31 -18.52 -6.65 -6.24
N ASP A 32 -18.49 -6.48 -7.56
CA ASP A 32 -18.70 -7.55 -8.54
C ASP A 32 -17.56 -8.61 -8.56
N LYS A 33 -16.57 -8.46 -7.68
CA LYS A 33 -15.40 -9.35 -7.50
C LYS A 33 -14.47 -9.36 -8.71
N THR A 34 -14.51 -8.30 -9.50
CA THR A 34 -13.63 -8.11 -10.64
C THR A 34 -12.75 -6.88 -10.46
N ILE A 35 -11.54 -6.98 -10.98
CA ILE A 35 -10.66 -5.84 -11.23
C ILE A 35 -10.58 -5.68 -12.74
N LYS A 36 -10.88 -4.48 -13.23
CA LYS A 36 -10.82 -4.17 -14.66
C LYS A 36 -9.65 -3.25 -14.93
N ILE A 37 -8.89 -3.57 -15.98
CA ILE A 37 -7.75 -2.77 -16.41
C ILE A 37 -8.11 -2.11 -17.73
N TYR A 38 -8.05 -0.79 -17.74
CA TYR A 38 -8.28 0.05 -18.92
C TYR A 38 -6.96 0.62 -19.41
N GLU A 39 -6.78 0.61 -20.72
CA GLU A 39 -5.76 1.42 -21.39
C GLU A 39 -6.37 2.75 -21.80
N ILE A 40 -5.67 3.84 -21.50
CA ILE A 40 -6.09 5.22 -21.75
C ILE A 40 -5.18 5.81 -22.82
N GLU A 41 -5.79 6.25 -23.91
CA GLU A 41 -5.13 6.94 -25.02
C GLU A 41 -5.90 8.24 -25.32
N GLY A 42 -5.37 9.35 -24.81
CA GLY A 42 -6.06 10.64 -24.89
C GLY A 42 -7.42 10.58 -24.21
N ASP A 43 -8.48 10.91 -24.95
CA ASP A 43 -9.85 10.90 -24.43
C ASP A 43 -10.51 9.51 -24.49
N GLN A 44 -9.88 8.52 -25.12
CA GLN A 44 -10.42 7.17 -25.23
C GLN A 44 -9.89 6.25 -24.12
N HIS A 45 -10.76 5.36 -23.66
CA HIS A 45 -10.41 4.26 -22.76
C HIS A 45 -10.87 2.94 -23.39
N ARG A 46 -10.04 1.91 -23.28
CA ARG A 46 -10.34 0.57 -23.76
C ARG A 46 -10.13 -0.42 -22.62
N LEU A 47 -11.12 -1.27 -22.37
CA LEU A 47 -10.96 -2.40 -21.45
C LEU A 47 -9.97 -3.40 -22.07
N THR A 48 -8.86 -3.62 -21.38
CA THR A 48 -7.80 -4.54 -21.82
C THR A 48 -7.94 -5.89 -21.12
N GLU A 49 -8.21 -5.90 -19.81
CA GLU A 49 -8.32 -7.13 -19.03
C GLU A 49 -9.42 -7.04 -17.98
N THR A 50 -10.05 -8.19 -17.71
CA THR A 50 -10.94 -8.37 -16.56
C THR A 50 -10.41 -9.50 -15.70
N LEU A 51 -9.85 -9.13 -14.56
CA LEU A 51 -9.33 -10.05 -13.55
C LEU A 51 -10.51 -10.48 -12.68
N LYS A 52 -10.82 -11.76 -12.70
CA LYS A 52 -11.74 -12.35 -11.74
C LYS A 52 -10.89 -12.99 -10.66
N GLY A 53 -11.08 -12.58 -9.41
CA GLY A 53 -10.52 -13.33 -8.29
C GLY A 53 -11.04 -14.78 -8.33
N ALA A 54 -10.29 -15.73 -7.79
CA ALA A 54 -10.81 -17.08 -7.53
C ALA A 54 -11.95 -16.95 -6.52
N ALA A 55 -13.17 -16.71 -7.00
CA ALA A 55 -14.35 -16.47 -6.21
C ALA A 55 -14.92 -17.79 -5.67
N THR A 56 -14.16 -18.48 -4.83
CA THR A 56 -14.74 -19.39 -3.85
C THR A 56 -14.83 -18.63 -2.52
N LYS A 57 -15.86 -18.95 -1.75
CA LYS A 57 -16.22 -18.33 -0.46
C LYS A 57 -15.11 -18.40 0.63
N GLU A 58 -13.95 -18.95 0.30
CA GLU A 58 -12.82 -19.26 1.19
C GLU A 58 -11.64 -18.27 1.10
N HIS A 59 -11.67 -17.29 0.18
CA HIS A 59 -10.51 -16.42 -0.11
C HIS A 59 -10.61 -14.97 0.41
N ASP A 60 -11.36 -14.69 1.48
CA ASP A 60 -11.62 -13.32 1.96
C ASP A 60 -10.32 -12.52 2.25
N GLY A 61 -9.18 -13.18 2.47
CA GLY A 61 -7.86 -12.57 2.69
C GLY A 61 -6.76 -12.90 1.67
N SER A 62 -7.11 -13.22 0.41
CA SER A 62 -6.14 -13.37 -0.67
C SER A 62 -5.72 -12.02 -1.27
N VAL A 63 -4.45 -11.91 -1.67
CA VAL A 63 -3.94 -10.78 -2.46
C VAL A 63 -3.59 -11.27 -3.85
N SER A 64 -4.09 -10.55 -4.85
CA SER A 64 -3.77 -10.77 -6.26
C SER A 64 -2.76 -9.75 -6.73
N VAL A 65 -1.66 -10.23 -7.30
CA VAL A 65 -0.64 -9.40 -7.94
C VAL A 65 -0.67 -9.65 -9.43
N LEU A 66 -0.78 -8.56 -10.18
CA LEU A 66 -0.72 -8.58 -11.63
C LEU A 66 0.61 -8.00 -12.08
N SER A 67 1.40 -8.79 -12.81
CA SER A 67 2.59 -8.33 -13.51
C SER A 67 2.29 -8.21 -15.00
N PHE A 68 2.77 -7.15 -15.64
CA PHE A 68 2.71 -7.01 -17.09
C PHE A 68 4.13 -7.07 -17.64
N GLU A 69 4.47 -8.21 -18.26
CA GLU A 69 5.79 -8.47 -18.81
C GLU A 69 5.63 -8.97 -20.26
N ASN A 70 6.42 -8.44 -21.20
CA ASN A 70 6.40 -8.85 -22.61
C ASN A 70 5.00 -8.87 -23.25
N ASN A 71 4.22 -7.80 -23.06
CA ASN A 71 2.84 -7.66 -23.54
C ASN A 71 1.85 -8.71 -23.02
N THR A 72 2.21 -9.45 -21.98
CA THR A 72 1.37 -10.49 -21.39
C THR A 72 1.16 -10.20 -19.92
N PHE A 73 -0.06 -10.41 -19.44
CA PHE A 73 -0.38 -10.32 -18.03
C PHE A 73 -0.11 -11.65 -17.33
N GLN A 74 0.68 -11.61 -16.26
CA GLN A 74 0.88 -12.72 -15.33
C GLN A 74 0.15 -12.42 -14.03
N HIS A 75 -0.63 -13.38 -13.57
CA HIS A 75 -1.44 -13.25 -12.36
C HIS A 75 -0.94 -14.23 -11.29
N THR A 76 -0.51 -13.68 -10.16
CA THR A 76 -0.13 -14.44 -8.97
C THR A 76 -1.12 -14.16 -7.86
N ILE A 77 -1.64 -15.21 -7.22
CA ILE A 77 -2.52 -15.09 -6.06
C ILE A 77 -1.85 -15.80 -4.88
N PHE A 78 -1.86 -15.15 -3.72
CA PHE A 78 -1.41 -15.77 -2.47
C PHE A 78 -2.34 -15.39 -1.31
N GLN A 79 -2.45 -16.28 -0.31
CA GLN A 79 -3.24 -16.00 0.88
C GLN A 79 -2.42 -15.12 1.84
N ALA A 80 -2.89 -13.89 2.07
CA ALA A 80 -2.18 -12.94 2.92
C ALA A 80 -2.67 -12.98 4.38
N HIS A 81 -3.98 -12.91 4.59
CA HIS A 81 -4.60 -12.86 5.91
C HIS A 81 -5.71 -13.90 6.06
N GLY A 82 -5.99 -14.33 7.30
CA GLY A 82 -7.01 -15.35 7.56
C GLY A 82 -8.44 -14.79 7.60
N MET A 83 -8.59 -13.52 7.96
CA MET A 83 -9.87 -12.85 8.22
C MET A 83 -10.22 -11.77 7.19
N GLY A 84 -9.34 -11.53 6.21
CA GLY A 84 -9.55 -10.53 5.17
C GLY A 84 -8.40 -9.55 5.02
N VAL A 85 -8.20 -9.03 3.80
CA VAL A 85 -7.23 -7.97 3.51
C VAL A 85 -8.00 -6.70 3.19
N ASN A 86 -7.78 -5.64 3.96
CA ASN A 86 -8.44 -4.36 3.75
C ASN A 86 -7.61 -3.42 2.87
N ALA A 87 -6.28 -3.49 2.98
CA ALA A 87 -5.39 -2.58 2.28
C ALA A 87 -4.08 -3.22 1.89
N VAL A 88 -3.51 -2.71 0.80
CA VAL A 88 -2.23 -3.12 0.25
C VAL A 88 -1.44 -1.89 -0.20
N SER A 89 -0.11 -1.91 -0.02
CA SER A 89 0.76 -0.85 -0.51
C SER A 89 2.09 -1.42 -0.99
N TRP A 90 2.58 -0.89 -2.10
CA TRP A 90 3.86 -1.30 -2.68
C TRP A 90 5.02 -0.64 -1.94
N SER A 91 6.09 -1.40 -1.71
CA SER A 91 7.34 -0.80 -1.26
C SER A 91 7.97 0.03 -2.38
N PRO A 92 8.79 1.03 -2.04
CA PRO A 92 9.69 1.64 -3.01
C PRO A 92 10.55 0.58 -3.69
N ALA A 93 10.79 0.74 -5.00
CA ALA A 93 11.62 -0.20 -5.78
C ALA A 93 13.10 -0.19 -5.35
N LEU A 94 13.53 0.90 -4.72
CA LEU A 94 14.87 1.11 -4.20
C LEU A 94 14.88 0.84 -2.70
N VAL A 95 15.87 0.05 -2.25
CA VAL A 95 16.15 -0.06 -0.81
C VAL A 95 16.54 1.30 -0.23
N PRO A 96 16.24 1.57 1.05
CA PRO A 96 16.69 2.79 1.71
C PRO A 96 18.21 3.00 1.54
N GLY A 97 18.61 4.17 1.07
CA GLY A 97 20.02 4.46 0.76
C GLY A 97 20.57 3.84 -0.54
N GLY A 98 19.75 3.12 -1.32
CA GLY A 98 20.16 2.51 -2.59
C GLY A 98 20.65 3.52 -3.64
N LEU A 99 20.08 4.73 -3.67
CA LEU A 99 20.55 5.82 -4.53
C LEU A 99 21.98 6.27 -4.17
N MET A 100 22.35 6.22 -2.89
CA MET A 100 23.71 6.54 -2.43
C MET A 100 24.70 5.44 -2.82
N SER A 101 24.27 4.17 -2.80
CA SER A 101 25.08 3.01 -3.20
C SER A 101 25.33 2.96 -4.73
N ALA A 102 24.35 3.38 -5.53
CA ALA A 102 24.49 3.53 -6.98
C ALA A 102 25.59 4.54 -7.36
N ALA A 103 25.76 5.61 -6.58
CA ALA A 103 26.84 6.58 -6.78
C ALA A 103 28.25 6.00 -6.55
N THR A 104 28.36 4.88 -5.82
CA THR A 104 29.60 4.13 -5.57
C THR A 104 29.78 2.90 -6.45
N GLY A 105 28.96 2.72 -7.50
CA GLY A 105 29.09 1.60 -8.45
C GLY A 105 28.53 0.26 -7.94
N GLY A 106 27.75 0.26 -6.86
CA GLY A 106 27.05 -0.93 -6.39
C GLY A 106 25.79 -1.22 -7.22
N GLN A 107 25.54 -2.50 -7.57
CA GLN A 107 24.26 -2.89 -8.16
C GLN A 107 23.13 -2.62 -7.16
N THR A 108 22.18 -1.76 -7.54
CA THR A 108 20.93 -1.60 -6.80
C THR A 108 20.04 -2.81 -7.07
N ALA A 109 19.98 -3.75 -6.12
CA ALA A 109 19.00 -4.83 -6.20
C ALA A 109 17.59 -4.22 -6.16
N ILE A 110 16.83 -4.38 -7.24
CA ILE A 110 15.41 -4.02 -7.26
C ILE A 110 14.70 -5.04 -6.38
N VAL A 111 14.05 -4.56 -5.33
CA VAL A 111 13.28 -5.42 -4.43
C VAL A 111 11.81 -5.13 -4.65
N ARG A 112 11.03 -6.17 -4.96
CA ARG A 112 9.58 -6.09 -5.06
C ARG A 112 9.00 -6.55 -3.73
N ARG A 113 8.54 -5.61 -2.90
CA ARG A 113 7.84 -5.91 -1.66
C ARG A 113 6.46 -5.26 -1.63
N ILE A 114 5.58 -5.87 -0.85
CA ILE A 114 4.22 -5.39 -0.62
C ILE A 114 3.99 -5.41 0.88
N VAL A 115 3.29 -4.41 1.41
CA VAL A 115 2.71 -4.45 2.74
C VAL A 115 1.20 -4.64 2.63
N THR A 116 0.64 -5.47 3.50
CA THR A 116 -0.79 -5.76 3.56
C THR A 116 -1.30 -5.51 4.98
N GLY A 117 -2.48 -4.90 5.09
CA GLY A 117 -3.21 -4.72 6.34
C GLY A 117 -4.48 -5.57 6.34
N GLY A 118 -4.66 -6.39 7.38
CA GLY A 118 -5.77 -7.32 7.46
C GLY A 118 -6.77 -7.04 8.58
N ALA A 119 -7.91 -7.72 8.49
CA ALA A 119 -8.90 -7.82 9.57
C ALA A 119 -8.47 -8.78 10.70
N ASP A 120 -7.28 -9.39 10.59
CA ASP A 120 -6.62 -10.15 11.66
C ASP A 120 -5.73 -9.26 12.56
N ASN A 121 -5.88 -7.93 12.44
CA ASN A 121 -5.18 -6.90 13.21
C ASN A 121 -3.65 -6.89 12.99
N ALA A 122 -3.17 -7.60 11.96
CA ALA A 122 -1.76 -7.67 11.62
C ALA A 122 -1.45 -6.86 10.36
N VAL A 123 -0.23 -6.35 10.31
CA VAL A 123 0.38 -5.79 9.10
C VAL A 123 1.49 -6.72 8.66
N LYS A 124 1.41 -7.25 7.44
CA LYS A 124 2.39 -8.22 6.92
C LYS A 124 3.18 -7.63 5.78
N ILE A 125 4.48 -7.92 5.74
CA ILE A 125 5.37 -7.54 4.66
C ILE A 125 5.70 -8.80 3.86
N TRP A 126 5.59 -8.68 2.55
CA TRP A 126 5.79 -9.75 1.57
C TRP A 126 6.94 -9.38 0.66
N SER A 127 7.79 -10.35 0.33
CA SER A 127 8.83 -10.20 -0.68
C SER A 127 8.55 -11.13 -1.85
N HIS A 128 8.71 -10.60 -3.06
CA HIS A 128 8.63 -11.42 -4.26
C HIS A 128 9.88 -12.28 -4.40
N ASN A 129 9.68 -13.58 -4.59
CA ASN A 129 10.73 -14.52 -4.92
C ASN A 129 10.68 -14.83 -6.42
N ALA A 130 11.66 -14.32 -7.17
CA ALA A 130 11.72 -14.48 -8.62
C ALA A 130 11.87 -15.95 -9.07
N ALA A 131 12.42 -16.84 -8.22
CA ALA A 131 12.60 -18.24 -8.56
C ALA A 131 11.28 -19.02 -8.53
N THR A 132 10.38 -18.67 -7.61
CA THR A 132 9.08 -19.34 -7.42
C THR A 132 7.90 -18.55 -7.98
N SER A 133 8.13 -17.31 -8.44
CA SER A 133 7.07 -16.37 -8.86
C SER A 133 5.97 -16.19 -7.81
N SER A 134 6.35 -16.31 -6.53
CA SER A 134 5.47 -16.24 -5.36
C SER A 134 5.88 -15.10 -4.44
N TYR A 135 4.95 -14.72 -3.57
CA TYR A 135 5.19 -13.77 -2.49
C TYR A 135 5.29 -14.51 -1.15
N ASP A 136 6.45 -14.41 -0.52
CA ASP A 136 6.71 -15.02 0.78
C ASP A 136 6.57 -13.95 1.88
N THR A 137 5.91 -14.29 2.99
CA THR A 137 5.85 -13.41 4.16
C THR A 137 7.25 -13.31 4.75
N ILE A 138 7.79 -12.10 4.84
CA ILE A 138 9.08 -11.87 5.49
C ILE A 138 8.91 -11.40 6.92
N ALA A 139 7.99 -10.46 7.17
CA ALA A 139 7.78 -9.89 8.49
C ALA A 139 6.28 -9.77 8.81
N THR A 140 5.92 -10.01 10.07
CA THR A 140 4.58 -9.76 10.60
C THR A 140 4.69 -8.76 11.74
N LEU A 141 4.04 -7.62 11.56
CA LEU A 141 3.99 -6.51 12.49
C LEU A 141 2.67 -6.59 13.26
N THR A 142 2.75 -6.92 14.54
CA THR A 142 1.60 -7.03 15.44
C THR A 142 1.58 -5.87 16.42
N GLY A 143 0.39 -5.37 16.74
CA GLY A 143 0.24 -4.27 17.70
C GLY A 143 -1.13 -3.60 17.67
N HIS A 144 -1.82 -3.64 16.53
CA HIS A 144 -3.21 -3.17 16.47
C HIS A 144 -4.14 -4.10 17.26
N THR A 145 -5.13 -3.52 17.90
CA THR A 145 -6.14 -4.28 18.69
C THR A 145 -7.44 -4.51 17.92
N ASP A 146 -7.61 -3.83 16.78
CA ASP A 146 -8.76 -3.95 15.89
C ASP A 146 -8.31 -3.88 14.40
N TRP A 147 -9.26 -4.02 13.48
CA TRP A 147 -9.01 -4.17 12.05
C TRP A 147 -8.15 -3.04 11.49
N VAL A 148 -7.10 -3.41 10.77
CA VAL A 148 -6.29 -2.45 10.01
C VAL A 148 -7.10 -2.05 8.79
N ARG A 149 -7.44 -0.77 8.69
CA ARG A 149 -8.25 -0.19 7.60
C ARG A 149 -7.40 0.21 6.41
N ASP A 150 -6.22 0.76 6.66
CA ASP A 150 -5.32 1.18 5.59
C ASP A 150 -3.86 0.96 5.95
N VAL A 151 -3.02 0.78 4.93
CA VAL A 151 -1.56 0.69 5.05
C VAL A 151 -0.90 1.48 3.93
N ALA A 152 0.14 2.23 4.27
CA ALA A 152 0.88 3.01 3.30
C ALA A 152 2.38 2.92 3.55
N TRP A 153 3.14 2.47 2.55
CA TRP A 153 4.60 2.52 2.58
C TRP A 153 5.07 3.89 2.09
N SER A 154 5.96 4.53 2.85
CA SER A 154 6.52 5.82 2.47
C SER A 154 7.43 5.66 1.23
N PRO A 155 7.26 6.48 0.18
CA PRO A 155 8.10 6.49 -1.01
C PRO A 155 9.47 7.13 -0.75
N THR A 156 9.77 7.52 0.49
CA THR A 156 10.94 8.33 0.81
C THR A 156 12.25 7.62 0.44
N PRO A 157 13.17 8.28 -0.29
CA PRO A 157 14.49 7.73 -0.58
C PRO A 157 15.46 7.84 0.61
N LEU A 158 14.98 8.34 1.76
CA LEU A 158 15.76 8.50 2.98
C LEU A 158 16.32 7.16 3.46
N SER A 159 17.24 7.25 4.41
CA SER A 159 17.91 6.09 5.00
C SER A 159 16.98 5.19 5.80
N LYS A 160 15.81 5.68 6.26
CA LYS A 160 14.84 4.86 6.99
C LYS A 160 13.64 4.50 6.11
N SER A 161 13.11 3.29 6.31
CA SER A 161 11.78 2.92 5.80
C SER A 161 10.71 3.28 6.81
N TYR A 162 9.60 3.80 6.30
CA TYR A 162 8.42 4.12 7.09
C TYR A 162 7.21 3.42 6.48
N ILE A 163 6.41 2.79 7.33
CA ILE A 163 5.09 2.27 6.97
C ILE A 163 4.11 2.90 7.95
N ALA A 164 3.01 3.44 7.46
CA ALA A 164 1.88 3.84 8.28
C ALA A 164 0.78 2.78 8.18
N SER A 165 0.16 2.44 9.30
CA SER A 165 -1.03 1.61 9.33
C SER A 165 -2.12 2.29 10.16
N ALA A 166 -3.28 2.49 9.54
CA ALA A 166 -4.45 3.07 10.18
C ALA A 166 -5.41 1.95 10.59
N SER A 167 -5.92 2.01 11.82
CA SER A 167 -6.81 0.98 12.35
C SER A 167 -8.09 1.57 12.93
N GLN A 168 -9.08 0.68 13.08
CA GLN A 168 -10.31 0.92 13.79
C GLN A 168 -10.13 1.02 15.31
N ASP A 169 -8.96 0.68 15.84
CA ASP A 169 -8.61 0.87 17.25
C ASP A 169 -8.35 2.34 17.66
N HIS A 170 -8.67 3.28 16.77
CA HIS A 170 -8.43 4.72 16.92
C HIS A 170 -6.94 5.08 16.98
N THR A 171 -6.07 4.21 16.45
CA THR A 171 -4.64 4.48 16.36
C THR A 171 -4.14 4.41 14.92
N VAL A 172 -3.14 5.23 14.63
CA VAL A 172 -2.23 5.03 13.50
C VAL A 172 -0.88 4.64 14.05
N ARG A 173 -0.34 3.51 13.58
CA ARG A 173 1.01 3.08 13.94
C ARG A 173 1.98 3.42 12.82
N ILE A 174 3.08 4.05 13.18
CA ILE A 174 4.20 4.30 12.27
C ILE A 174 5.29 3.28 12.58
N TRP A 175 5.51 2.38 11.63
CA TRP A 175 6.56 1.38 11.67
C TRP A 175 7.80 1.95 11.01
N THR A 176 8.88 2.05 11.78
CA THR A 176 10.16 2.56 11.33
C THR A 176 11.19 1.45 11.30
N CYS A 177 11.91 1.33 10.19
CA CYS A 177 13.04 0.42 10.05
C CYS A 177 14.27 1.21 9.59
N ALA A 178 15.38 1.05 10.30
CA ALA A 178 16.61 1.79 10.05
C ALA A 178 17.31 1.31 8.76
N ALA A 179 18.16 2.17 8.19
CA ALA A 179 19.00 1.81 7.04
C ALA A 179 19.88 0.61 7.38
N GLY A 180 19.87 -0.42 6.53
CA GLY A 180 20.70 -1.61 6.71
C GLY A 180 20.20 -2.59 7.78
N ALA A 181 19.13 -2.27 8.52
CA ALA A 181 18.43 -3.26 9.31
C ALA A 181 17.66 -4.21 8.39
N ASP A 182 17.52 -5.46 8.81
CA ASP A 182 16.83 -6.45 7.99
C ASP A 182 15.32 -6.18 8.05
N GLN A 183 14.77 -5.71 6.92
CA GLN A 183 13.33 -5.51 6.79
C GLN A 183 12.53 -6.82 6.85
N ALA A 184 13.21 -7.96 6.65
CA ALA A 184 12.62 -9.28 6.84
C ALA A 184 12.50 -9.65 8.33
N ASP A 185 13.24 -9.03 9.22
CA ASP A 185 13.11 -9.29 10.65
C ASP A 185 12.04 -8.37 11.25
N SER A 186 10.98 -8.95 11.81
CA SER A 186 9.92 -8.20 12.49
C SER A 186 10.43 -7.42 13.70
N THR A 187 11.52 -7.86 14.34
CA THR A 187 12.10 -7.19 15.51
C THR A 187 12.87 -5.90 15.16
N SER A 188 13.26 -5.74 13.89
CA SER A 188 13.92 -4.54 13.38
C SER A 188 12.96 -3.34 13.23
N TRP A 189 11.65 -3.59 13.25
CA TRP A 189 10.63 -2.57 13.10
C TRP A 189 10.21 -2.00 14.45
N LYS A 190 10.39 -0.69 14.63
CA LYS A 190 9.91 0.04 15.81
C LYS A 190 8.56 0.67 15.49
N SER A 191 7.58 0.48 16.39
CA SER A 191 6.28 1.12 16.26
C SER A 191 6.17 2.35 17.14
N GLU A 192 5.79 3.47 16.53
CA GLU A 192 5.34 4.68 17.23
C GLU A 192 3.83 4.80 17.05
N VAL A 193 3.10 5.03 18.14
CA VAL A 193 1.64 5.08 18.12
C VAL A 193 1.17 6.53 18.10
N LEU A 194 0.30 6.85 17.16
CA LEU A 194 -0.45 8.09 17.08
C LEU A 194 -1.89 7.79 17.50
N GLU A 195 -2.34 8.41 18.58
CA GLU A 195 -3.70 8.26 19.09
C GLU A 195 -4.63 9.30 18.47
N PHE A 196 -5.83 8.85 18.12
CA PHE A 196 -6.90 9.69 17.56
C PHE A 196 -8.17 9.52 18.39
N GLU A 197 -9.05 10.52 18.33
CA GLU A 197 -10.35 10.45 19.00
C GLU A 197 -11.36 9.59 18.23
N THR A 198 -11.11 9.35 16.93
CA THR A 198 -11.99 8.62 16.02
C THR A 198 -11.25 7.54 15.24
N VAL A 199 -12.03 6.67 14.58
CA VAL A 199 -11.53 5.65 13.66
C VAL A 199 -10.73 6.28 12.52
N CYS A 200 -9.56 5.73 12.22
CA CYS A 200 -8.73 6.17 11.11
C CYS A 200 -9.04 5.33 9.86
N TRP A 201 -9.38 6.00 8.75
CA TRP A 201 -9.84 5.33 7.53
C TRP A 201 -8.76 5.17 6.47
N ARG A 202 -8.02 6.24 6.17
CA ARG A 202 -6.95 6.23 5.16
C ARG A 202 -5.69 6.92 5.66
N CYS A 203 -4.56 6.41 5.20
CA CYS A 203 -3.24 6.98 5.44
C CYS A 203 -2.49 7.14 4.11
N SER A 204 -1.85 8.29 3.87
CA SER A 204 -1.13 8.54 2.62
C SER A 204 0.14 9.35 2.85
N TRP A 205 1.22 8.93 2.22
CA TRP A 205 2.51 9.60 2.32
C TRP A 205 2.72 10.62 1.20
N SER A 206 3.27 11.78 1.57
CA SER A 206 3.84 12.72 0.61
C SER A 206 5.04 12.11 -0.12
N LEU A 207 5.10 12.31 -1.43
CA LEU A 207 6.19 11.86 -2.29
C LEU A 207 7.57 12.43 -1.91
N ALA A 208 7.60 13.65 -1.35
CA ALA A 208 8.85 14.38 -1.13
C ALA A 208 9.05 14.87 0.32
N GLY A 209 7.97 15.02 1.10
CA GLY A 209 8.02 15.74 2.37
C GLY A 209 8.23 14.89 3.62
N ASN A 210 8.21 13.56 3.52
CA ASN A 210 8.01 12.65 4.66
C ASN A 210 6.85 13.13 5.58
N VAL A 211 5.78 13.59 4.94
CA VAL A 211 4.55 14.04 5.60
C VAL A 211 3.52 12.94 5.41
N LEU A 212 2.85 12.58 6.49
CA LEU A 212 1.74 11.63 6.48
C LEU A 212 0.43 12.40 6.56
N ALA A 213 -0.49 12.12 5.65
CA ALA A 213 -1.89 12.53 5.77
C ALA A 213 -2.70 11.37 6.33
N VAL A 214 -3.49 11.63 7.38
CA VAL A 214 -4.42 10.68 7.98
C VAL A 214 -5.82 11.25 7.90
N SER A 215 -6.76 10.45 7.42
CA SER A 215 -8.19 10.77 7.44
C SER A 215 -8.88 10.03 8.58
N GLY A 216 -9.57 10.79 9.44
CA GLY A 216 -10.36 10.28 10.54
C GLY A 216 -11.84 10.14 10.18
N GLY A 217 -12.61 9.51 11.07
CA GLY A 217 -14.07 9.43 10.99
C GLY A 217 -14.78 10.73 11.37
N ASP A 218 -14.02 11.75 11.80
CA ASP A 218 -14.47 13.09 12.12
C ASP A 218 -14.59 14.02 10.89
N ASN A 219 -14.46 13.48 9.68
CA ASN A 219 -14.37 14.23 8.42
C ASN A 219 -13.18 15.22 8.38
N ARG A 220 -12.14 14.99 9.18
CA ARG A 220 -10.93 15.82 9.19
C ARG A 220 -9.75 15.06 8.59
N VAL A 221 -8.85 15.82 7.99
CA VAL A 221 -7.56 15.31 7.52
C VAL A 221 -6.46 15.95 8.35
N THR A 222 -5.71 15.13 9.06
CA THR A 222 -4.56 15.58 9.85
C THR A 222 -3.27 15.29 9.10
N LEU A 223 -2.35 16.24 9.13
CA LEU A 223 -1.02 16.14 8.53
C LEU A 223 0.03 16.00 9.63
N TRP A 224 0.85 14.95 9.53
CA TRP A 224 1.84 14.60 10.52
C TRP A 224 3.24 14.63 9.92
N LYS A 225 4.23 15.04 10.72
CA LYS A 225 5.64 15.06 10.33
C LYS A 225 6.54 14.60 11.48
N GLU A 226 7.62 13.89 11.13
CA GLU A 226 8.64 13.49 12.10
C GLU A 226 9.45 14.70 12.59
N LYS A 227 9.65 14.79 13.91
CA LYS A 227 10.50 15.81 14.54
C LYS A 227 11.98 15.44 14.42
N VAL A 228 12.85 16.44 14.47
CA VAL A 228 14.32 16.23 14.46
C VAL A 228 14.80 15.34 15.62
N ARG A 229 14.09 15.34 16.76
CA ARG A 229 14.42 14.55 17.95
C ARG A 229 13.77 13.15 17.97
N GLY A 230 13.10 12.74 16.89
CA GLY A 230 12.24 11.57 16.88
C GLY A 230 10.84 11.87 17.39
N GLY A 231 9.89 10.98 17.09
CA GLY A 231 8.46 11.20 17.31
C GLY A 231 7.81 12.06 16.22
N TRP A 232 6.48 12.09 16.27
CA TRP A 232 5.63 12.74 15.27
C TRP A 232 4.85 13.89 15.89
N GLU A 233 4.63 14.95 15.12
CA GLU A 233 3.67 16.01 15.46
C GLU A 233 2.66 16.22 14.35
N CYS A 234 1.44 16.56 14.77
CA CYS A 234 0.44 17.11 13.88
C CYS A 234 0.87 18.53 13.48
N VAL A 235 1.17 18.71 12.19
CA VAL A 235 1.54 19.99 11.58
C VAL A 235 0.28 20.80 11.27
N ARG A 236 -0.77 20.13 10.81
CA ARG A 236 -2.00 20.80 10.39
C ARG A 236 -3.19 19.86 10.48
N THR A 237 -4.31 20.38 10.95
CA THR A 237 -5.62 19.76 10.76
C THR A 237 -6.36 20.55 9.69
N ILE A 238 -6.84 19.84 8.68
CA ILE A 238 -7.70 20.37 7.63
C ILE A 238 -9.11 19.90 7.98
N GLU A 239 -9.96 20.87 8.23
CA GLU A 239 -11.40 20.68 8.44
C GLU A 239 -12.10 21.22 7.17
N GLU A 240 -13.22 20.61 6.82
CA GLU A 240 -14.09 21.07 5.73
C GLU A 240 -14.69 22.46 6.01
#